data_AF-A0A382IQ66-F1
#
_entry.id   AF-A0A382IQ66-F1
#
_cell.length_a   1.000
_cell.length_b   1.000
_cell.length_c   1.000
_cell.angle_alpha   90.00
_cell.angle_beta   90.00
_cell.angle_gamma   90.00
#
_symmetry.space_group_name_H-M   'P 1'
#
loop_
_entity.id
_entity.type
_entity.pdbx_description
1 polymer ?
#
loop_
_entity_poly.entity_id
_entity_poly.type
_entity_poly.pdbx_seq_one_letter_code
_entity_poly.pdbx_strand_id
1 'polypeptide(L)'
;MLMLYSGQEANMRQQKLGRSDINVSEICLGSMTWGTQNDYTEASAQIDKAWEQGVNFIDTAELYPTTPLSAETQGDTEEIIGKYM
;
A
#
# COMPACT_ATOMS: atom_id res chain seq x y z
N MET A 1 -15.72 -7.59 -30.63
CA MET A 1 -16.18 -6.54 -29.69
C MET A 1 -15.06 -6.32 -28.70
N LEU A 2 -14.14 -5.42 -29.03
CA LEU A 2 -13.05 -5.01 -28.14
C LEU A 2 -13.65 -4.02 -27.13
N MET A 3 -13.80 -4.44 -25.87
CA MET A 3 -14.04 -3.50 -24.79
C MET A 3 -12.74 -2.73 -24.55
N LEU A 4 -12.65 -1.53 -25.11
CA LEU A 4 -11.71 -0.53 -24.65
C LEU A 4 -12.17 -0.13 -23.24
N TYR A 5 -11.56 -0.71 -22.21
CA TYR A 5 -11.57 -0.07 -20.90
C TYR A 5 -10.80 1.24 -21.07
N SER A 6 -11.52 2.34 -21.29
CA SER A 6 -10.98 3.66 -21.03
C SER A 6 -10.70 3.68 -19.54
N GLY A 7 -9.45 3.40 -19.14
CA GLY A 7 -9.00 3.60 -17.78
C GLY A 7 -9.41 5.00 -17.37
N GLN A 8 -10.27 5.10 -16.35
CA GLN A 8 -10.55 6.37 -15.71
C GLN A 8 -9.19 6.95 -15.33
N GLU A 9 -8.85 8.15 -15.78
CA GLU A 9 -7.67 8.83 -15.24
C GLU A 9 -7.82 8.85 -13.72
N ALA A 10 -6.85 8.27 -13.01
CA ALA A 10 -6.86 8.23 -11.57
C ALA A 10 -6.89 9.69 -11.07
N ASN A 11 -8.03 10.11 -10.53
CA ASN A 11 -8.28 11.46 -10.03
C ASN A 11 -7.65 11.67 -8.64
N MET A 12 -6.45 11.13 -8.41
CA MET A 12 -5.77 11.24 -7.12
C MET A 12 -5.15 12.61 -6.98
N ARG A 13 -5.62 13.36 -5.98
CA ARG A 13 -5.02 14.64 -5.64
C ARG A 13 -3.64 14.41 -5.02
N GLN A 14 -2.65 15.13 -5.51
CA GLN A 14 -1.28 15.14 -4.97
C GLN A 14 -1.09 16.36 -4.06
N GLN A 15 -0.26 16.23 -3.02
CA GLN A 15 0.05 17.28 -2.06
C GLN A 15 1.57 17.34 -1.82
N LYS A 16 2.13 18.55 -1.69
CA LYS A 16 3.54 18.73 -1.35
C LYS A 16 3.76 18.32 0.11
N LEU A 17 4.74 17.45 0.36
CA LEU A 17 5.07 16.99 1.71
C LEU A 17 5.82 18.09 2.47
N GLY A 18 5.07 18.94 3.16
CA GLY A 18 5.59 20.06 3.93
C GLY A 18 6.40 21.02 3.06
N ARG A 19 7.69 21.20 3.40
CA ARG A 19 8.63 22.08 2.67
C ARG A 19 9.51 21.34 1.66
N SER A 20 9.37 20.02 1.53
CA SER A 20 10.16 19.19 0.61
C SER A 20 9.59 19.23 -0.80
N ASP A 21 10.38 18.90 -1.81
CA ASP A 21 9.91 18.80 -3.20
C ASP A 21 9.24 17.46 -3.53
N ILE A 22 8.87 16.68 -2.51
CA ILE A 22 8.15 15.41 -2.65
C ILE A 22 6.65 15.71 -2.73
N ASN A 23 5.98 15.11 -3.73
CA ASN A 23 4.52 15.09 -3.81
C ASN A 23 4.02 13.72 -3.36
N VAL A 24 3.07 13.70 -2.43
CA VAL A 24 2.40 12.48 -1.95
C VAL A 24 0.92 12.51 -2.33
N SER A 25 0.33 11.34 -2.54
CA SER A 25 -1.12 11.23 -2.73
C SER A 25 -1.89 11.73 -1.50
N GLU A 26 -3.11 12.22 -1.68
CA GLU A 26 -3.99 12.63 -0.57
C GLU A 26 -4.33 11.45 0.36
N ILE A 27 -4.29 10.23 -0.17
CA ILE A 27 -4.53 8.98 0.56
C ILE A 27 -3.23 8.18 0.62
N CYS A 28 -2.95 7.59 1.78
CA CYS A 28 -1.88 6.62 2.01
C CYS A 28 -2.42 5.19 2.03
N LEU A 29 -1.63 4.20 1.58
CA LEU A 29 -1.92 2.79 1.83
C LEU A 29 -1.28 2.35 3.16
N GLY A 30 -2.11 2.08 4.18
CA GLY A 30 -1.65 1.46 5.43
C GLY A 30 -1.54 -0.06 5.32
N SER A 31 -0.61 -0.66 6.07
CA SER A 31 -0.20 -2.07 5.90
C SER A 31 -0.28 -2.96 7.15
N MET A 32 -0.79 -2.44 8.28
CA MET A 32 -0.69 -3.09 9.60
C MET A 32 -1.37 -4.48 9.74
N THR A 33 -2.11 -4.93 8.72
CA THR A 33 -2.84 -6.21 8.68
C THR A 33 -2.09 -7.30 7.89
N TRP A 34 -1.02 -6.94 7.18
CA TRP A 34 -0.31 -7.84 6.26
C TRP A 34 0.63 -8.76 7.04
N GLY A 35 0.40 -10.07 6.94
CA GLY A 35 1.09 -11.11 7.70
C GLY A 35 0.19 -11.81 8.74
N THR A 36 -0.94 -11.20 9.11
CA THR A 36 -1.90 -11.81 10.06
C THR A 36 -3.30 -11.97 9.48
N GLN A 37 -3.95 -10.87 9.11
CA GLN A 37 -5.30 -10.87 8.55
C GLN A 37 -5.28 -10.94 7.03
N ASN A 38 -4.19 -10.49 6.42
CA ASN A 38 -3.96 -10.57 4.99
C ASN A 38 -2.70 -11.36 4.67
N ASP A 39 -2.82 -12.28 3.72
CA ASP A 39 -1.66 -12.97 3.17
C ASP A 39 -0.94 -12.13 2.11
N TYR A 40 0.16 -12.66 1.57
CA TYR A 40 0.92 -12.00 0.51
C TYR A 40 0.09 -11.65 -0.72
N THR A 41 -0.82 -12.55 -1.14
CA THR A 41 -1.62 -12.36 -2.36
C THR A 41 -2.61 -11.22 -2.19
N GLU A 42 -3.25 -11.16 -1.03
CA GLU A 42 -4.19 -10.09 -0.68
C GLU A 42 -3.46 -8.75 -0.50
N ALA A 43 -2.30 -8.75 0.16
CA ALA A 43 -1.47 -7.56 0.31
C ALA A 43 -1.00 -7.02 -1.05
N SER A 44 -0.49 -7.89 -1.93
CA SER A 44 -0.07 -7.48 -3.29
C SER A 44 -1.23 -6.93 -4.10
N ALA A 45 -2.42 -7.53 -4.01
CA ALA A 45 -3.61 -7.03 -4.69
C ALA A 45 -4.05 -5.65 -4.17
N GLN A 46 -3.89 -5.39 -2.87
CA GLN A 46 -4.12 -4.06 -2.29
C GLN A 46 -3.11 -3.03 -2.80
N ILE A 47 -1.83 -3.39 -2.92
CA ILE A 47 -0.78 -2.52 -3.49
C ILE A 47 -1.09 -2.19 -4.95
N ASP A 48 -1.36 -3.21 -5.79
CA ASP A 48 -1.72 -3.02 -7.19
C ASP A 48 -2.93 -2.09 -7.32
N LYS A 49 -3.96 -2.32 -6.50
CA LYS A 49 -5.17 -1.51 -6.53
C LYS A 49 -4.89 -0.06 -6.13
N ALA A 50 -4.10 0.17 -5.09
CA ALA A 50 -3.75 1.51 -4.64
C ALA A 50 -2.93 2.26 -5.72
N TRP A 51 -1.99 1.56 -6.35
CA TRP A 51 -1.18 2.10 -7.45
C TRP A 51 -2.04 2.48 -8.66
N GLU A 52 -2.96 1.62 -9.08
CA GLU A 52 -3.93 1.92 -10.15
C GLU A 52 -4.79 3.16 -9.84
N GLN A 53 -5.05 3.44 -8.56
CA GLN A 53 -5.77 4.63 -8.11
C GLN A 53 -4.86 5.85 -7.87
N GLY A 54 -3.57 5.77 -8.16
CA GLY A 54 -2.63 6.88 -8.07
C GLY A 54 -2.04 7.13 -6.67
N VAL A 55 -2.22 6.19 -5.72
CA VAL A 55 -1.51 6.21 -4.43
C VAL A 55 -0.02 5.97 -4.69
N ASN A 56 0.84 6.78 -4.08
CA ASN A 56 2.29 6.73 -4.34
C ASN A 56 3.15 6.46 -3.11
N PHE A 57 2.56 6.16 -1.95
CA PHE A 57 3.29 5.79 -0.75
C PHE A 57 2.50 4.83 0.15
N ILE A 58 3.27 3.99 0.85
CA ILE A 58 2.79 2.96 1.77
C ILE A 58 3.34 3.31 3.16
N ASP A 59 2.48 3.27 4.17
CA ASP A 59 2.87 3.37 5.58
C ASP A 59 3.17 1.97 6.13
N THR A 60 4.31 1.82 6.79
CA THR A 60 4.76 0.56 7.42
C THR A 60 5.57 0.85 8.69
N ALA A 61 5.82 -0.18 9.50
CA ALA A 61 6.68 -0.11 10.68
C ALA A 61 7.29 -1.48 11.01
N GLU A 62 8.45 -1.48 11.68
CA GLU A 62 9.15 -2.69 12.16
C GLU A 62 8.31 -3.58 13.11
N LEU A 63 7.24 -3.02 13.69
CA LEU A 63 6.33 -3.71 14.60
C LEU A 63 5.17 -4.39 13.85
N TYR A 64 4.88 -3.99 12.62
CA TYR A 64 3.72 -4.51 11.88
C TYR A 64 3.94 -5.97 11.45
N PRO A 65 2.88 -6.80 11.46
CA PRO A 65 1.47 -6.46 11.69
C PRO A 65 1.10 -6.37 13.18
N THR A 66 0.10 -5.53 13.48
CA THR A 66 -0.39 -5.28 14.86
C THR A 66 -1.84 -5.74 15.09
N THR A 67 -2.48 -6.34 14.09
CA THR A 67 -3.88 -6.78 14.18
C THR A 67 -4.03 -8.28 13.91
N PRO A 68 -3.77 -9.16 14.89
CA PRO A 68 -3.26 -8.87 16.24
C PRO A 68 -1.73 -8.75 16.28
N LEU A 69 -1.22 -8.08 17.31
CA LEU A 69 0.21 -8.01 17.60
C LEU A 69 0.71 -9.35 18.17
N SER A 70 1.82 -9.85 17.64
CA SER A 70 2.50 -11.06 18.11
C SER A 70 4.02 -10.93 17.94
N ALA A 71 4.77 -11.55 18.85
CA ALA A 71 6.23 -11.65 18.70
C ALA A 71 6.64 -12.57 17.53
N GLU A 72 5.77 -13.51 17.14
CA GLU A 72 6.04 -14.45 16.04
C GLU A 72 5.92 -13.81 14.66
N THR A 73 5.07 -12.78 14.53
CA THR A 73 4.77 -12.14 13.25
C THR A 73 5.42 -10.76 13.12
N GLN A 74 6.12 -10.28 14.14
CA GLN A 74 6.72 -8.95 14.13
C GLN A 74 7.68 -8.80 12.94
N GLY A 75 7.44 -7.82 12.07
CA GLY A 75 8.25 -7.53 10.88
C GLY A 75 7.71 -8.17 9.60
N ASP A 76 6.73 -9.08 9.68
CA ASP A 76 6.18 -9.79 8.51
C ASP A 76 5.62 -8.82 7.46
N THR A 77 5.08 -7.67 7.88
CA THR A 77 4.58 -6.66 6.96
C THR A 77 5.69 -6.11 6.06
N GLU A 78 6.88 -5.84 6.61
CA GLU A 78 8.04 -5.36 5.83
C GLU A 78 8.63 -6.48 4.96
N GLU A 79 8.59 -7.74 5.41
CA GLU A 79 8.95 -8.89 4.58
C GLU A 79 8.02 -9.05 3.37
N ILE A 80 6.70 -8.88 3.56
CA ILE A 80 5.70 -8.91 2.48
C ILE A 80 5.95 -7.78 1.48
N ILE A 81 6.18 -6.55 1.96
CA ILE A 81 6.51 -5.40 1.10
C ILE A 81 7.79 -5.67 0.32
N GLY A 82 8.84 -6.15 0.99
CA GLY A 82 10.13 -6.46 0.37
C GLY A 82 10.06 -7.58 -0.67
N LYS A 83 9.13 -8.54 -0.51
CA LYS A 83 8.90 -9.61 -1.48
C LYS A 83 8.14 -9.13 -2.74
N TYR A 84 7.32 -8.09 -2.62
CA TYR A 84 6.56 -7.53 -3.73
C TYR A 84 7.42 -6.64 -4.67
N MET A 85 8.41 -5.93 -4.11
CA MET A 85 9.31 -5.01 -4.84
C MET A 85 10.44 -5.72 -5.59
#